data_AF-A0A125PWQ4-F1
#
_entry.id   AF-A0A125PWQ4-F1
#
_cell.length_a   1.000
_cell.length_b   1.000
_cell.length_c   1.000
_cell.angle_alpha   90.00
_cell.angle_beta   90.00
_cell.angle_gamma   90.00
#
_symmetry.space_group_name_H-M   'P 1'
#
loop_
_entity.id
_entity.type
_entity.pdbx_description
1 polymer ?
#
loop_
_entity_poly.entity_id
_entity_poly.type
_entity_poly.pdbx_seq_one_letter_code
_entity_poly.pdbx_strand_id
1 'polypeptide(L)'
;MQPDTMSEYVRRRLERWGEVFALARDCEYLGHASKNLLQVLIDHRGEMPSRSIGFKPLEVDAEAQQIEDAVFEIARHAPALGWVLRAYYCGQGRRKIERWETANLLLTTAGLAAVSQPSYLDMARRGTERVHGVLLGTAKAA
;
A
#
# COMPACT_ATOMS: atom_id res chain seq x y z
N MET A 1 -23.03 14.95 -17.65
CA MET A 1 -21.78 14.65 -16.93
C MET A 1 -21.98 13.32 -16.25
N GLN A 2 -21.47 12.22 -16.79
CA GLN A 2 -21.49 10.94 -16.06
C GLN A 2 -20.69 11.16 -14.78
N PRO A 3 -21.24 10.90 -13.58
CA PRO A 3 -20.43 10.94 -12.37
C PRO A 3 -19.28 9.96 -12.56
N ASP A 4 -18.07 10.38 -12.16
CA ASP A 4 -16.82 9.65 -12.33
C ASP A 4 -16.78 8.43 -11.39
N THR A 5 -17.72 7.51 -11.64
CA THR A 5 -18.14 6.42 -10.74
C THR A 5 -17.00 5.43 -10.57
N MET A 6 -16.14 5.29 -11.58
CA MET A 6 -14.95 4.45 -11.52
C MET A 6 -13.86 5.05 -10.62
N SER A 7 -13.62 6.35 -10.69
CA SER A 7 -12.69 7.05 -9.79
C SER A 7 -13.15 6.93 -8.33
N GLU A 8 -14.46 7.07 -8.07
CA GLU A 8 -15.02 6.87 -6.73
C GLU A 8 -14.91 5.40 -6.27
N TYR A 9 -15.18 4.45 -7.16
CA TYR A 9 -15.04 3.02 -6.88
C TYR A 9 -13.60 2.64 -6.50
N VAL A 10 -12.61 3.07 -7.28
CA VAL A 10 -11.19 2.79 -6.98
C VAL A 10 -10.75 3.47 -5.69
N ARG A 11 -11.22 4.69 -5.43
CA ARG A 11 -10.96 5.37 -4.16
C ARG A 11 -11.49 4.58 -2.97
N ARG A 12 -12.73 4.09 -3.02
CA ARG A 12 -13.31 3.26 -1.95
C ARG A 12 -12.51 1.96 -1.73
N ARG A 13 -12.04 1.32 -2.80
CA ARG A 13 -11.19 0.13 -2.71
C ARG A 13 -9.83 0.40 -2.10
N LEU A 14 -9.21 1.54 -2.41
CA LEU A 14 -7.95 1.97 -1.79
C LEU A 14 -8.13 2.33 -0.32
N GLU A 15 -9.25 2.95 0.05
CA GLU A 15 -9.60 3.23 1.45
C GLU A 15 -9.79 1.90 2.23
N ARG A 16 -10.56 0.95 1.66
CA ARG A 16 -10.73 -0.39 2.22
C ARG A 16 -9.42 -1.16 2.36
N TRP A 17 -8.56 -1.12 1.33
CA TRP A 17 -7.22 -1.68 1.39
C TRP A 17 -6.40 -1.08 2.54
N GLY A 18 -6.47 0.24 2.72
CA GLY A 18 -5.80 0.94 3.82
C GLY A 18 -6.30 0.52 5.22
N GLU A 19 -7.58 0.17 5.36
CA GLU A 19 -8.14 -0.39 6.61
C GLU A 19 -7.67 -1.82 6.85
N VAL A 20 -7.72 -2.67 5.82
CA VAL A 20 -7.37 -4.09 5.91
C VAL A 20 -5.88 -4.25 6.21
N PHE A 21 -5.04 -3.49 5.51
CA PHE A 21 -3.59 -3.46 5.65
C PHE A 21 -3.13 -2.27 6.50
N ALA A 22 -3.89 -1.84 7.51
CA ALA A 22 -3.47 -0.70 8.33
C ALA A 22 -2.09 -0.95 8.98
N LEU A 23 -1.20 0.04 8.91
CA LEU A 23 0.19 -0.07 9.41
C LEU A 23 0.28 -0.32 10.92
N ALA A 24 -0.75 0.12 11.65
CA ALA A 24 -0.89 -0.09 13.09
C ALA A 24 -1.52 -1.46 13.43
N ARG A 25 -2.03 -2.20 12.44
CA ARG A 25 -2.65 -3.51 12.67
C ARG A 25 -1.58 -4.56 12.94
N ASP A 26 -1.86 -5.42 13.91
CA ASP A 26 -1.04 -6.59 14.20
C ASP A 26 -1.07 -7.57 13.02
N CYS A 27 0.05 -8.22 12.77
CA CYS A 27 0.21 -9.21 11.71
C CYS A 27 -0.40 -10.56 12.07
N GLU A 28 -1.51 -10.59 12.80
CA GLU A 28 -2.23 -11.83 13.14
C GLU A 28 -2.69 -12.55 11.88
N TYR A 29 -3.14 -11.80 10.87
CA TYR A 29 -3.50 -12.31 9.55
C TYR A 29 -2.31 -12.89 8.77
N LEU A 30 -1.09 -12.68 9.27
CA LEU A 30 0.17 -13.16 8.73
C LEU A 30 0.80 -14.24 9.64
N GLY A 31 0.12 -14.64 10.71
CA GLY A 31 0.56 -15.66 11.67
C GLY A 31 1.50 -15.14 12.77
N HIS A 32 1.68 -13.83 12.90
CA HIS A 32 2.58 -13.21 13.86
C HIS A 32 1.86 -12.16 14.72
N ALA A 33 1.56 -12.49 15.98
CA ALA A 33 0.90 -11.59 16.93
C ALA A 33 1.84 -10.55 17.58
N SER A 34 3.16 -10.65 17.38
CA SER A 34 4.15 -9.81 18.07
C SER A 34 4.69 -8.64 17.25
N LYS A 35 4.26 -8.48 15.99
CA LYS A 35 4.73 -7.41 15.08
C LYS A 35 3.55 -6.81 14.33
N ASN A 36 3.53 -5.50 14.19
CA ASN A 36 2.60 -4.80 13.31
C ASN A 36 3.11 -4.75 11.87
N LEU A 37 2.22 -4.42 10.94
CA LEU A 37 2.56 -4.40 9.51
C LEU A 37 3.70 -3.43 9.17
N LEU A 38 3.79 -2.29 9.85
CA LEU A 38 4.91 -1.37 9.63
C LEU A 38 6.26 -2.02 9.93
N GLN A 39 6.36 -2.79 11.03
CA GLN A 39 7.58 -3.49 11.39
C GLN A 39 7.95 -4.55 10.35
N VAL A 40 6.97 -5.31 9.86
CA VAL A 40 7.17 -6.27 8.76
C VAL A 40 7.66 -5.54 7.51
N LEU A 41 7.04 -4.40 7.21
CA LEU A 41 7.44 -3.35 6.28
C LEU A 41 8.96 -3.15 6.27
N ILE A 42 9.45 -2.72 7.43
CA ILE A 42 10.84 -2.33 7.66
C ILE A 42 11.77 -3.54 7.55
N ASP A 43 11.42 -4.65 8.21
CA ASP A 43 12.24 -5.86 8.26
C ASP A 43 12.49 -6.47 6.87
N HIS A 44 11.52 -6.32 5.95
CA HIS A 44 11.57 -6.85 4.59
C HIS A 44 11.83 -5.78 3.52
N ARG A 45 12.39 -4.62 3.92
CA ARG A 45 12.75 -3.51 3.00
C ARG A 45 11.59 -3.02 2.14
N GLY A 46 10.41 -3.05 2.72
CA GLY A 46 9.15 -2.68 2.11
C GLY A 46 8.37 -3.87 1.55
N GLU A 47 9.01 -4.98 1.21
CA GLU A 47 8.31 -6.08 0.54
C GLU A 47 7.41 -6.85 1.52
N MET A 48 6.22 -7.23 1.05
CA MET A 48 5.42 -8.18 1.80
C MET A 48 6.10 -9.55 1.78
N PRO A 49 6.36 -10.17 2.94
CA PRO A 49 7.04 -11.45 2.99
C PRO A 49 6.21 -12.54 2.35
N SER A 50 6.86 -13.42 1.59
CA SER A 50 6.19 -14.56 0.95
C SER A 50 5.84 -15.66 1.97
N ARG A 51 4.88 -16.52 1.60
CA ARG A 51 4.49 -17.71 2.38
C ARG A 51 5.67 -18.61 2.77
N SER A 52 6.75 -18.60 1.97
CA SER A 52 7.93 -19.43 2.19
C SER A 52 8.77 -19.01 3.40
N ILE A 53 8.58 -17.78 3.91
CA ILE A 53 9.36 -17.20 5.02
C ILE A 53 8.72 -17.54 6.40
N GLY A 54 7.67 -18.39 6.42
CA GLY A 54 6.98 -18.80 7.65
C GLY A 54 5.79 -17.91 8.03
N PHE A 55 5.49 -16.90 7.22
CA PHE A 55 4.26 -16.13 7.30
C PHE A 55 3.07 -16.99 6.86
N LYS A 56 2.07 -17.16 7.72
CA LYS A 56 0.85 -17.93 7.44
C LYS A 56 -0.31 -16.96 7.17
N PRO A 57 -0.51 -16.51 5.92
CA PRO A 57 -1.63 -15.66 5.58
C PRO A 57 -2.94 -16.39 5.87
N LEU A 58 -3.76 -15.84 6.78
CA LEU A 58 -5.16 -16.18 6.93
C LEU A 58 -5.95 -15.63 5.73
N GLU A 59 -7.22 -16.01 5.62
CA GLU A 59 -8.10 -15.44 4.61
C GLU A 59 -8.17 -13.92 4.79
N VAL A 60 -7.67 -13.19 3.78
CA VAL A 60 -7.74 -11.73 3.70
C VAL A 60 -8.88 -11.36 2.77
N ASP A 61 -9.48 -10.19 2.98
CA ASP A 61 -10.43 -9.57 2.07
C ASP A 61 -9.87 -9.59 0.62
N ALA A 62 -10.56 -10.31 -0.27
CA ALA A 62 -10.10 -10.56 -1.63
C ALA A 62 -10.00 -9.27 -2.45
N GLU A 63 -10.86 -8.27 -2.19
CA GLU A 63 -10.80 -7.00 -2.89
C GLU A 63 -9.58 -6.18 -2.47
N ALA A 64 -9.25 -6.19 -1.17
CA ALA A 64 -8.05 -5.56 -0.63
C ALA A 64 -6.78 -6.27 -1.11
N GLN A 65 -6.78 -7.60 -1.21
CA GLN A 65 -5.64 -8.36 -1.74
C GLN A 65 -5.36 -8.01 -3.21
N GLN A 66 -6.39 -7.84 -4.04
CA GLN A 66 -6.20 -7.38 -5.43
C GLN A 66 -5.52 -6.00 -5.52
N ILE A 67 -5.81 -5.10 -4.58
CA ILE A 67 -5.13 -3.80 -4.51
C ILE A 67 -3.68 -3.99 -4.07
N GLU A 68 -3.42 -4.82 -3.06
CA GLU A 68 -2.06 -5.11 -2.60
C GLU A 68 -1.22 -5.71 -3.73
N ASP A 69 -1.77 -6.63 -4.52
CA ASP A 69 -1.10 -7.22 -5.68
C ASP A 69 -0.79 -6.16 -6.76
N ALA A 70 -1.73 -5.26 -7.04
CA ALA A 70 -1.50 -4.14 -7.96
C ALA A 70 -0.42 -3.19 -7.45
N VAL A 71 -0.42 -2.87 -6.16
CA VAL A 71 0.60 -2.02 -5.51
C VAL A 71 1.96 -2.73 -5.49
N PHE A 72 1.99 -4.04 -5.30
CA PHE A 72 3.19 -4.87 -5.40
C PHE A 72 3.79 -4.82 -6.80
N GLU A 73 2.98 -5.03 -7.84
CA GLU A 73 3.44 -4.92 -9.23
C GLU A 73 3.93 -3.50 -9.58
N ILE A 74 3.25 -2.45 -9.09
CA ILE A 74 3.75 -1.07 -9.22
C ILE A 74 5.10 -0.91 -8.51
N ALA A 75 5.25 -1.46 -7.30
CA ALA A 75 6.48 -1.37 -6.53
C ALA A 75 7.66 -2.07 -7.21
N ARG A 76 7.43 -3.14 -7.97
CA ARG A 76 8.51 -3.80 -8.76
C ARG A 76 9.14 -2.87 -9.79
N HIS A 77 8.36 -1.97 -10.37
CA HIS A 77 8.83 -1.02 -11.39
C HIS A 77 9.15 0.37 -10.85
N ALA A 78 8.49 0.76 -9.75
CA ALA A 78 8.64 2.04 -9.08
C ALA A 78 8.50 1.86 -7.56
N PRO A 79 9.54 1.34 -6.88
CA PRO A 79 9.47 0.99 -5.46
C PRO A 79 9.01 2.16 -4.57
N ALA A 80 9.50 3.35 -4.89
CA ALA A 80 9.16 4.56 -4.15
C ALA A 80 7.65 4.87 -4.14
N LEU A 81 6.94 4.58 -5.24
CA LEU A 81 5.49 4.77 -5.31
C LEU A 81 4.75 3.76 -4.44
N GLY A 82 5.21 2.51 -4.41
CA GLY A 82 4.64 1.47 -3.55
C GLY A 82 4.72 1.82 -2.06
N TRP A 83 5.86 2.37 -1.62
CA TRP A 83 6.05 2.81 -0.23
C TRP A 83 5.22 4.02 0.13
N VAL A 84 5.15 4.99 -0.78
CA VAL A 84 4.31 6.18 -0.59
C VAL A 84 2.82 5.80 -0.52
N LEU A 85 2.35 4.90 -1.38
CA LEU A 85 0.96 4.43 -1.37
C LEU A 85 0.60 3.73 -0.05
N ARG A 86 1.47 2.84 0.44
CA ARG A 86 1.28 2.18 1.74
C ARG A 86 1.27 3.20 2.87
N ALA A 87 2.20 4.14 2.91
CA ALA A 87 2.19 5.17 3.94
C ALA A 87 0.94 6.07 3.88
N TYR A 88 0.45 6.37 2.68
CA TYR A 88 -0.70 7.25 2.46
C TYR A 88 -2.03 6.62 2.85
N TYR A 89 -2.30 5.41 2.33
CA TYR A 89 -3.56 4.70 2.53
C TYR A 89 -3.53 3.82 3.77
N CYS A 90 -2.49 3.00 3.97
CA CYS A 90 -2.38 2.12 5.14
C CYS A 90 -2.01 2.87 6.43
N GLY A 91 -1.52 4.11 6.33
CA GLY A 91 -1.31 5.01 7.47
C GLY A 91 -2.58 5.67 8.00
N GLN A 92 -3.80 5.17 7.67
CA GLN A 92 -5.04 5.71 8.23
C GLN A 92 -5.01 5.73 9.77
N GLY A 93 -5.68 6.72 10.37
CA GLY A 93 -5.66 6.97 11.82
C GLY A 93 -4.46 7.79 12.31
N ARG A 94 -3.40 7.92 11.50
CA ARG A 94 -2.25 8.80 11.79
C ARG A 94 -2.45 10.21 11.24
N ARG A 95 -1.75 11.19 11.84
CA ARG A 95 -1.72 12.58 11.35
C ARG A 95 -1.08 12.63 9.96
N LYS A 96 -1.45 13.62 9.15
CA LYS A 96 -0.88 13.79 7.79
C LYS A 96 0.65 13.82 7.78
N ILE A 97 1.24 14.51 8.77
CA ILE A 97 2.70 14.60 8.92
C ILE A 97 3.33 13.23 9.23
N GLU A 98 2.72 12.45 10.12
CA GLU A 98 3.21 11.12 10.52
C GLU A 98 3.19 10.14 9.35
N ARG A 99 2.20 10.24 8.46
CA ARG A 99 2.15 9.42 7.23
C ARG A 99 3.31 9.75 6.30
N TRP A 100 3.63 11.03 6.13
CA TRP A 100 4.78 11.47 5.34
C TRP A 100 6.11 11.01 5.96
N GLU A 101 6.26 11.14 7.28
CA GLU A 101 7.44 10.63 8.00
C GLU A 101 7.58 9.11 7.85
N THR A 102 6.46 8.38 7.93
CA THR A 102 6.44 6.93 7.71
C THR A 102 6.84 6.57 6.28
N ALA A 103 6.40 7.34 5.28
CA ALA A 103 6.82 7.14 3.90
C ALA A 103 8.34 7.31 3.76
N ASN A 104 8.92 8.36 4.36
CA ASN A 104 10.35 8.60 4.34
C ASN A 104 11.14 7.52 5.09
N LEU A 105 10.61 7.01 6.21
CA LEU A 105 11.21 5.88 6.92
C LEU A 105 11.27 4.64 6.02
N LEU A 106 10.18 4.30 5.32
CA LEU A 106 10.14 3.16 4.40
C LEU A 106 11.08 3.36 3.19
N LEU A 107 11.08 4.56 2.59
CA LEU A 107 11.97 4.90 1.48
C LEU A 107 13.45 4.74 1.87
N THR A 108 13.84 5.34 3.00
CA THR A 108 15.24 5.31 3.47
C THR A 108 15.67 3.91 3.88
N THR A 109 14.78 3.13 4.51
CA THR A 109 15.03 1.71 4.83
C THR A 109 15.25 0.88 3.57
N ALA A 110 14.55 1.20 2.48
CA ALA A 110 14.74 0.57 1.17
C ALA A 110 15.93 1.12 0.38
N GLY A 111 16.74 2.02 0.94
CA GLY A 111 17.91 2.64 0.28
C GLY A 111 17.56 3.73 -0.73
N LEU A 112 16.34 4.28 -0.67
CA LEU A 112 15.87 5.34 -1.55
C LEU A 112 15.97 6.72 -0.88
N ALA A 113 15.99 7.77 -1.69
CA ALA A 113 16.00 9.14 -1.20
C ALA A 113 14.66 9.49 -0.51
N ALA A 114 14.76 10.21 0.62
CA ALA A 114 13.61 10.84 1.24
C ALA A 114 13.00 11.91 0.32
N VAL A 115 11.70 12.13 0.45
CA VAL A 115 10.94 13.06 -0.39
C VAL A 115 10.34 14.19 0.42
N SER A 116 10.18 15.35 -0.23
CA SER A 116 9.46 16.49 0.35
C SER A 116 7.95 16.21 0.44
N GLN A 117 7.24 16.92 1.31
CA GLN A 117 5.78 16.76 1.46
C GLN A 117 5.00 16.97 0.14
N PRO A 118 5.29 17.99 -0.69
CA PRO A 118 4.61 18.14 -1.97
C PRO A 118 4.87 16.95 -2.91
N SER A 119 6.10 16.47 -2.96
CA SER A 119 6.49 15.31 -3.79
C SER A 119 5.78 14.04 -3.32
N TYR A 120 5.65 13.85 -2.00
CA TYR A 120 4.89 12.75 -1.41
C TYR A 120 3.42 12.74 -1.84
N LEU A 121 2.76 13.90 -1.83
CA LEU A 121 1.36 14.02 -2.25
C LEU A 121 1.19 13.79 -3.75
N ASP A 122 2.10 14.32 -4.57
CA ASP A 122 2.13 14.06 -6.02
C ASP A 122 2.33 12.57 -6.33
N MET A 123 3.29 11.94 -5.64
CA MET A 123 3.55 10.50 -5.75
C MET A 123 2.35 9.67 -5.34
N ALA A 124 1.65 10.02 -4.25
CA ALA A 124 0.43 9.33 -3.84
C ALA A 124 -0.65 9.43 -4.92
N ARG A 125 -0.87 10.63 -5.48
CA ARG A 125 -1.84 10.85 -6.57
C ARG A 125 -1.50 10.01 -7.81
N ARG A 126 -0.24 10.06 -8.26
CA ARG A 126 0.24 9.29 -9.43
C ARG A 126 0.16 7.79 -9.18
N GLY A 127 0.41 7.35 -7.94
CA GLY A 127 0.23 5.97 -7.52
C GLY A 127 -1.23 5.53 -7.63
N THR A 128 -2.17 6.34 -7.16
CA THR A 128 -3.62 6.09 -7.29
C THR A 128 -4.05 5.97 -8.75
N GLU A 129 -3.57 6.86 -9.62
CA GLU A 129 -3.84 6.81 -11.07
C GLU A 129 -3.27 5.52 -11.71
N ARG A 130 -2.10 5.04 -11.27
CA ARG A 130 -1.54 3.76 -11.73
C ARG A 130 -2.35 2.56 -11.26
N VAL A 131 -2.79 2.53 -9.99
CA VAL A 131 -3.66 1.45 -9.48
C VAL A 131 -4.96 1.41 -10.27
N HIS A 132 -5.56 2.57 -10.53
CA HIS A 132 -6.73 2.68 -11.40
C HIS A 132 -6.48 2.08 -12.79
N GLY A 133 -5.34 2.42 -13.41
CA GLY A 133 -4.93 1.84 -14.70
C GLY A 133 -4.76 0.31 -14.67
N VAL A 134 -4.15 -0.24 -13.63
CA VAL A 134 -3.97 -1.69 -13.46
C VAL A 134 -5.33 -2.39 -13.33
N LEU A 135 -6.24 -1.87 -12.50
CA LEU A 135 -7.58 -2.44 -12.31
C LEU A 135 -8.43 -2.40 -13.60
N LEU A 136 -8.31 -1.34 -14.39
CA LEU A 136 -8.97 -1.28 -15.70
C LEU A 136 -8.37 -2.25 -16.71
N GLY A 137 -7.05 -2.48 -16.64
CA GLY A 137 -6.36 -3.45 -17.48
C GLY A 137 -6.79 -4.88 -17.18
N THR A 138 -6.88 -5.26 -15.90
CA THR A 138 -7.32 -6.60 -15.49
C THR A 138 -8.80 -6.82 -15.79
N ALA A 139 -9.66 -5.81 -15.62
CA ALA A 139 -11.08 -5.90 -15.96
C ALA A 139 -11.36 -6.06 -17.48
N LYS A 140 -10.42 -5.63 -18.34
CA LYS A 140 -10.52 -5.83 -19.81
C LYS A 140 -9.94 -7.16 -20.29
N ALA A 141 -9.11 -7.81 -19.46
CA ALA A 141 -8.45 -9.08 -19.78
C ALA A 141 -9.20 -10.32 -19.25
N ALA A 142 -10.16 -10.12 -18.35
CA ALA A 142 -11.10 -11.12 -17.84
C ALA A 142 -12.35 -11.20 -18.72
#